data_AF-A0A496SYF0-F1
#
_entry.id   AF-A0A496SYF0-F1
#
_cell.length_a   1.000
_cell.length_b   1.000
_cell.length_c   1.000
_cell.angle_alpha   90.00
_cell.angle_beta   90.00
_cell.angle_gamma   90.00
#
_symmetry.space_group_name_H-M   'P 1'
#
loop_
_entity.id
_entity.type
_entity.pdbx_description
1 polymer ?
#
loop_
_entity_poly.entity_id
_entity_poly.type
_entity_poly.pdbx_seq_one_letter_code
_entity_poly.pdbx_strand_id
1 'polypeptide(L)'
;YIKNFQPGWPILMGGPPAQRYGAEMIEKYYGQPRPEEELYELEKDPWEKENLAGRPEYEKIQAELRGRLMRFLEETEDRLLKGPILHPGKKGYECFWVKQGEEFKLRITRDFKEYPI
;
A
#
# COMPACT_ATOMS: atom_id res chain seq x y z
N TYR A 1 -13.39 0.80 2.01
CA TYR A 1 -12.65 0.78 3.28
C TYR A 1 -11.48 -0.17 3.12
N ILE A 2 -10.28 0.28 3.48
CA ILE A 2 -9.02 -0.45 3.34
C ILE A 2 -8.26 -0.34 4.67
N LYS A 3 -7.66 -1.44 5.12
CA LYS A 3 -6.74 -1.49 6.27
C LYS A 3 -5.34 -1.85 5.79
N ASN A 4 -4.39 -0.94 6.00
CA ASN A 4 -2.99 -1.19 5.72
C ASN A 4 -2.31 -1.76 6.98
N PHE A 5 -1.84 -3.01 6.90
CA PHE A 5 -1.11 -3.68 8.00
C PHE A 5 0.38 -3.27 8.08
N GLN A 6 0.86 -2.52 7.09
CA GLN A 6 2.18 -1.88 7.08
C GLN A 6 2.04 -0.42 6.59
N PRO A 7 1.47 0.47 7.42
CA PRO A 7 1.37 1.88 7.07
C PRO A 7 2.73 2.57 7.06
N GLY A 8 2.78 3.77 6.49
CA GLY A 8 4.01 4.57 6.45
C GLY A 8 4.97 4.21 5.32
N TRP A 9 4.62 3.23 4.49
CA TRP A 9 5.34 2.88 3.26
C TRP A 9 4.46 3.15 2.04
N PRO A 10 5.05 3.54 0.89
CA PRO A 10 4.29 3.63 -0.35
C PRO A 10 3.92 2.23 -0.87
N ILE A 11 2.98 2.18 -1.81
CA ILE A 11 2.50 0.91 -2.37
C ILE A 11 3.65 0.15 -3.05
N LEU A 12 3.76 -1.15 -2.80
CA LEU A 12 4.75 -1.98 -3.47
C LEU A 12 4.44 -2.02 -4.97
N MET A 13 5.38 -1.56 -5.79
CA MET A 13 5.25 -1.57 -7.24
C MET A 13 6.12 -2.66 -7.86
N GLY A 14 5.54 -3.44 -8.77
CA GLY A 14 6.31 -4.39 -9.56
C GLY A 14 7.30 -3.69 -10.50
N GLY A 15 8.36 -4.41 -10.89
CA GLY A 15 9.34 -3.93 -11.87
C GLY A 15 8.77 -3.52 -13.23
N PRO A 16 7.88 -4.31 -13.87
CA PRO A 16 7.42 -4.01 -15.23
C PRO A 16 6.68 -2.67 -15.39
N PRO A 17 5.76 -2.25 -14.49
CA PRO A 17 5.18 -0.91 -14.52
C PRO A 17 6.21 0.21 -14.47
N ALA A 18 7.19 0.14 -13.56
CA ALA A 18 8.22 1.16 -13.41
C ALA A 18 9.15 1.23 -14.62
N GLN A 19 9.45 0.08 -15.25
CA GLN A 19 10.20 0.04 -16.50
C GLN A 19 9.42 0.62 -17.68
N ARG A 20 8.10 0.39 -17.73
CA ARG A 20 7.24 0.83 -18.83
C ARG A 20 6.89 2.31 -18.78
N TYR A 21 6.63 2.84 -17.59
CA TYR A 21 6.11 4.20 -17.39
C TYR A 21 7.12 5.17 -16.79
N GLY A 22 8.29 4.68 -16.35
CA GLY A 22 9.37 5.48 -15.77
C GLY A 22 9.20 5.72 -14.27
N ALA A 23 10.34 5.86 -13.57
CA ALA A 23 10.37 6.10 -12.12
C ALA A 23 9.63 7.38 -11.71
N GLU A 24 9.77 8.45 -12.49
CA GLU A 24 9.20 9.77 -12.16
C GLU A 24 7.67 9.73 -12.00
N MET A 25 6.97 9.09 -12.94
CA MET A 25 5.52 8.90 -12.85
C MET A 25 5.18 8.13 -11.58
N ILE A 26 5.88 7.02 -11.34
CA ILE A 26 5.59 6.14 -10.22
C ILE A 26 5.83 6.86 -8.89
N GLU A 27 6.94 7.58 -8.75
CA GLU A 27 7.22 8.41 -7.59
C GLU A 27 6.12 9.46 -7.36
N LYS A 28 5.72 10.17 -8.42
CA LYS A 28 4.72 11.24 -8.33
C LYS A 28 3.37 10.76 -7.80
N TYR A 29 2.89 9.61 -8.29
CA TYR A 29 1.53 9.13 -7.96
C TYR A 29 1.50 8.09 -6.85
N TYR A 30 2.59 7.35 -6.64
CA TYR A 30 2.62 6.19 -5.75
C TYR A 30 3.73 6.24 -4.69
N GLY A 31 4.52 7.33 -4.64
CA GLY A 31 5.60 7.51 -3.65
C GLY A 31 5.14 8.03 -2.29
N GLN A 32 3.85 8.34 -2.13
CA GLN A 32 3.30 8.80 -0.85
C GLN A 32 3.11 7.63 0.12
N PRO A 33 3.50 7.77 1.41
CA PRO A 33 3.27 6.74 2.40
C PRO A 33 1.77 6.55 2.64
N ARG A 34 1.33 5.30 2.71
CA ARG A 34 -0.09 5.01 2.92
C ARG A 34 -0.45 5.10 4.41
N PRO A 35 -1.60 5.71 4.75
CA PRO A 35 -2.09 5.74 6.12
C PRO A 35 -2.56 4.34 6.55
N GLU A 36 -2.77 4.16 7.85
CA GLU A 36 -3.24 2.89 8.40
C GLU A 36 -4.62 2.50 7.88
N GLU A 37 -5.50 3.47 7.69
CA GLU A 37 -6.87 3.25 7.25
C GLU A 37 -7.24 4.22 6.12
N GLU A 38 -7.98 3.68 5.16
CA GLU A 38 -8.50 4.44 4.03
C GLU A 38 -10.00 4.17 3.85
N LEU A 39 -10.78 5.23 3.62
CA LEU A 39 -12.22 5.16 3.40
C LEU A 39 -12.58 6.07 2.23
N TYR A 40 -13.32 5.53 1.26
CA TYR A 40 -13.70 6.24 0.05
C TYR A 40 -15.19 6.10 -0.21
N GLU A 41 -15.81 7.19 -0.66
CA GLU A 41 -17.19 7.21 -1.13
C GLU A 41 -17.19 7.09 -2.65
N LEU A 42 -17.22 5.86 -3.16
CA LEU A 42 -16.96 5.55 -4.57
C LEU A 42 -17.94 6.21 -5.55
N GLU A 43 -19.17 6.51 -5.13
CA GLU A 43 -20.14 7.23 -5.97
C GLU A 43 -19.70 8.68 -6.24
N LYS A 44 -19.06 9.33 -5.27
CA LYS A 44 -18.57 10.71 -5.39
C LYS A 44 -17.12 10.79 -5.82
N ASP A 45 -16.32 9.78 -5.46
CA ASP A 45 -14.91 9.67 -5.79
C ASP A 45 -14.59 8.28 -6.37
N PRO A 46 -14.92 8.05 -7.67
CA PRO A 46 -14.67 6.76 -8.33
C PRO A 46 -13.19 6.40 -8.45
N TRP A 47 -12.29 7.36 -8.21
CA TRP A 47 -10.85 7.21 -8.38
C TRP A 47 -10.09 7.16 -7.05
N GLU A 48 -10.80 7.10 -5.92
CA GLU A 48 -10.23 6.93 -4.57
C GLU A 48 -9.12 7.94 -4.24
N LYS A 49 -9.32 9.20 -4.64
CA LYS A 49 -8.38 10.30 -4.42
C LYS A 49 -8.51 10.94 -3.05
N GLU A 50 -9.73 10.97 -2.49
CA GLU A 50 -10.02 11.64 -1.23
C GLU A 50 -10.26 10.62 -0.12
N ASN A 51 -9.24 10.39 0.71
CA ASN A 51 -9.39 9.55 1.88
C ASN A 51 -10.23 10.26 2.96
N LEU A 52 -11.35 9.63 3.34
CA LEU A 52 -12.32 10.08 4.33
C LEU A 52 -12.09 9.45 5.71
N ALA A 53 -11.11 8.56 5.86
CA ALA A 53 -10.83 7.90 7.13
C ALA A 53 -10.44 8.92 8.22
N GLY A 54 -11.00 8.75 9.41
CA GLY A 54 -10.77 9.64 10.56
C GLY A 54 -11.62 10.90 10.57
N ARG A 55 -12.45 11.14 9.55
CA ARG A 55 -13.41 12.25 9.55
C ARG A 55 -14.60 11.95 10.47
N PRO A 56 -14.97 12.85 11.40
CA PRO A 56 -16.06 12.61 12.35
C PRO A 56 -17.39 12.22 11.69
N GLU A 57 -17.68 12.80 10.53
CA GLU A 57 -18.93 12.55 9.78
C GLU A 57 -19.04 11.10 9.28
N TYR A 58 -17.91 10.41 9.14
CA TYR A 58 -17.80 9.05 8.61
C TYR A 58 -17.45 8.00 9.68
N GLU A 59 -17.33 8.39 10.95
CA GLU A 59 -16.88 7.51 12.04
C GLU A 59 -17.73 6.23 12.14
N LYS A 60 -19.06 6.37 12.05
CA LYS A 60 -20.00 5.24 12.16
C LYS A 60 -19.78 4.20 11.06
N ILE A 61 -19.71 4.64 9.80
CA ILE A 61 -19.54 3.72 8.66
C ILE A 61 -18.12 3.15 8.62
N GLN A 62 -17.11 3.92 9.01
CA GLN A 62 -15.74 3.44 9.17
C GLN A 62 -15.66 2.31 10.20
N ALA A 63 -16.28 2.51 11.38
CA ALA A 63 -16.32 1.49 12.43
C ALA A 63 -17.05 0.22 11.99
N GLU A 64 -18.17 0.36 11.29
CA GLU A 64 -18.92 -0.79 10.75
C GLU A 64 -18.08 -1.60 9.76
N LEU A 65 -17.49 -0.94 8.76
CA LEU A 65 -16.68 -1.59 7.72
C LEU A 65 -15.39 -2.20 8.30
N ARG A 66 -14.75 -1.51 9.26
CA ARG A 66 -13.65 -2.07 10.04
C ARG A 66 -14.07 -3.36 10.73
N GLY A 67 -15.19 -3.34 11.46
CA GLY A 67 -15.68 -4.51 12.18
C GLY A 67 -16.00 -5.68 11.25
N ARG A 68 -16.58 -5.42 10.07
CA ARG A 68 -16.85 -6.44 9.04
C ARG A 68 -15.55 -7.06 8.50
N LEU A 69 -14.55 -6.23 8.20
CA LEU A 69 -13.24 -6.70 7.75
C LEU A 69 -12.56 -7.56 8.82
N MET A 70 -12.49 -7.08 10.06
CA MET A 70 -11.81 -7.81 11.14
C MET A 70 -12.45 -9.17 11.41
N ARG A 71 -13.79 -9.25 11.46
CA ARG A 71 -14.50 -10.53 11.58
C ARG A 71 -14.16 -11.49 10.44
N PHE A 72 -14.14 -10.99 9.20
CA PHE A 72 -13.79 -11.83 8.06
C PHE A 72 -12.35 -12.38 8.15
N LEU A 73 -11.39 -11.55 8.58
CA LEU A 73 -10.01 -11.99 8.76
C LEU A 73 -9.88 -13.03 9.89
N GLU A 74 -10.64 -12.88 10.97
CA GLU A 74 -10.67 -13.83 12.09
C GLU A 74 -11.32 -15.16 11.67
N GLU A 75 -12.49 -15.12 11.02
CA GLU A 75 -13.24 -16.29 10.55
C GLU A 75 -12.45 -17.13 9.53
N THR A 76 -11.61 -16.49 8.74
CA THR A 76 -10.76 -17.16 7.74
C THR A 76 -9.37 -17.52 8.26
N GLU A 77 -9.10 -17.29 9.54
CA GLU A 77 -7.80 -17.48 10.18
C GLU A 77 -6.65 -16.82 9.40
N ASP A 78 -6.90 -15.61 8.88
CA ASP A 78 -6.00 -14.94 7.96
C ASP A 78 -4.62 -14.72 8.61
N ARG A 79 -3.57 -15.15 7.91
CA ARG A 79 -2.20 -15.05 8.39
C ARG A 79 -1.75 -13.61 8.61
N LEU A 80 -2.37 -12.63 7.94
CA LEU A 80 -2.10 -11.20 8.14
C LEU A 80 -2.32 -10.76 9.59
N LEU A 81 -3.23 -11.41 10.33
CA LEU A 81 -3.45 -11.13 11.76
C LEU A 81 -2.26 -11.54 12.63
N LYS A 82 -1.39 -12.44 12.14
CA LYS A 82 -0.19 -12.91 12.85
C LYS A 82 1.04 -12.05 12.54
N GLY A 83 0.92 -11.10 11.62
CA GLY A 83 1.98 -10.16 11.23
C GLY A 83 2.29 -10.17 9.73
N PRO A 84 3.39 -9.50 9.34
CA PRO A 84 3.82 -9.40 7.94
C PRO A 84 3.91 -10.74 7.21
N ILE A 85 3.26 -10.82 6.04
CA ILE A 85 3.45 -11.93 5.13
C ILE A 85 4.67 -11.63 4.25
N LEU A 86 5.66 -12.51 4.33
CA LEU A 86 6.82 -12.43 3.46
C LEU A 86 6.41 -12.71 2.02
N HIS A 87 6.92 -11.89 1.10
CA HIS A 87 6.71 -12.10 -0.33
C HIS A 87 7.23 -13.49 -0.74
N PRO A 88 6.44 -14.31 -1.47
CA PRO A 88 6.78 -15.73 -1.74
C PRO A 88 7.96 -15.99 -2.72
N GLY A 89 8.88 -15.02 -2.94
CA GLY A 89 10.01 -15.11 -3.89
C GLY A 89 9.64 -14.79 -5.36
N LYS A 90 10.54 -14.50 -6.33
CA LYS A 90 12.00 -14.56 -6.50
C LYS A 90 12.66 -13.16 -6.54
N LYS A 91 13.92 -13.05 -6.11
CA LYS A 91 14.80 -11.88 -6.39
C LYS A 91 14.97 -11.74 -7.92
N GLY A 92 14.71 -10.54 -8.46
CA GLY A 92 15.01 -10.25 -9.87
C GLY A 92 14.06 -9.34 -10.65
N TYR A 93 13.00 -8.77 -10.08
CA TYR A 93 12.17 -7.79 -10.80
C TYR A 93 11.77 -6.63 -9.90
N GLU A 94 12.71 -6.16 -9.09
CA GLU A 94 12.40 -5.34 -7.93
C GLU A 94 12.57 -3.86 -8.25
N CYS A 95 11.48 -3.13 -8.17
CA CYS A 95 11.51 -1.70 -7.89
C CYS A 95 11.17 -1.56 -6.42
N PHE A 96 12.06 -0.96 -5.65
CA PHE A 96 11.86 -0.80 -4.22
C PHE A 96 12.00 0.65 -3.82
N TRP A 97 11.19 1.03 -2.83
CA TRP A 97 11.23 2.34 -2.23
C TRP A 97 12.43 2.43 -1.31
N VAL A 98 13.27 3.43 -1.54
CA VAL A 98 14.33 3.83 -0.62
C VAL A 98 13.87 5.09 0.09
N LYS A 99 13.80 5.05 1.41
CA LYS A 99 13.50 6.24 2.21
C LYS A 99 14.71 7.18 2.18
N GLN A 100 14.50 8.40 1.69
CA GLN A 100 15.51 9.47 1.63
C GLN A 100 14.99 10.69 2.39
N GLY A 101 15.33 10.77 3.67
CA GLY A 101 14.73 11.77 4.56
C GLY A 101 13.25 11.49 4.78
N GLU A 102 12.40 12.46 4.42
CA GLU A 102 10.94 12.36 4.49
C GLU A 102 10.30 11.80 3.21
N GLU A 103 11.06 11.71 2.12
CA GLU A 103 10.56 11.23 0.82
C GLU A 103 10.93 9.77 0.56
N PHE A 104 10.22 9.15 -0.39
CA PHE A 104 10.56 7.84 -0.92
C PHE A 104 10.98 7.97 -2.39
N LYS A 105 12.13 7.38 -2.73
CA LYS A 105 12.63 7.31 -4.11
C LYS A 105 12.59 5.89 -4.63
N LEU A 106 12.16 5.73 -5.88
CA LEU A 106 12.03 4.43 -6.49
C LEU A 106 13.39 4.01 -7.04
N ARG A 107 14.01 3.01 -6.41
CA ARG A 107 15.19 2.37 -6.96
C ARG A 107 14.75 1.28 -7.93
N ILE A 108 14.98 1.53 -9.22
CA ILE A 108 14.79 0.54 -10.29
C ILE A 108 16.12 -0.18 -10.49
N THR A 109 16.21 -1.46 -10.14
CA THR A 109 17.36 -2.27 -10.57
C THR A 109 17.13 -2.76 -12.00
N ARG A 110 18.06 -2.44 -12.89
CA ARG A 110 18.18 -3.10 -14.21
C ARG A 110 19.07 -4.34 -14.14
N ASP A 111 19.75 -4.50 -13.02
CA ASP A 111 20.63 -5.62 -12.73
C ASP A 111 19.87 -6.62 -11.84
N PHE A 112 19.70 -7.83 -12.37
CA PHE A 112 18.88 -8.91 -11.80
C PHE A 112 19.56 -9.58 -10.59
N LYS A 113 20.67 -9.02 -10.12
CA LYS A 113 21.53 -9.61 -9.09
C LYS A 113 21.64 -8.68 -7.89
N GLU A 114 21.01 -9.15 -6.82
CA GLU A 114 21.24 -8.82 -5.41
C GLU A 114 20.49 -7.65 -4.75
N TYR A 115 20.09 -7.97 -3.52
CA TYR A 115 19.25 -7.22 -2.60
C TYR A 115 20.15 -6.75 -1.46
N PRO A 116 20.26 -5.46 -1.14
CA PRO A 116 20.85 -5.05 0.12
C PRO A 116 19.80 -5.26 1.21
N ILE A 117 20.11 -6.18 2.11
CA ILE A 117 19.38 -6.44 3.37
C ILE A 117 19.54 -5.22 4.28
#